data_AF-H0Q4R5-F1
#
_entry.id   AF-H0Q4R5-F1
#
_cell.length_a   1.000
_cell.length_b   1.000
_cell.length_c   1.000
_cell.angle_alpha   90.00
_cell.angle_beta   90.00
_cell.angle_gamma   90.00
#
_symmetry.space_group_name_H-M   'P 1'
#
loop_
_entity.id
_entity.type
_entity.pdbx_description
1 polymer ?
#
loop_
_entity_poly.entity_id
_entity_poly.type
_entity_poly.pdbx_seq_one_letter_code
_entity_poly.pdbx_strand_id
1 'polypeptide(L)'
;MSEHIARWHVEHANYYKLLDLLESLIETFIRSERPDYDLMSDIVYYMTQYPDRFHHPREDVAFRRLLARDPGIAPVIDELANQHRGISASSEALSADLRAAAEGAMMARATLQSDVRNYLALLRYHMDVEEREIFPRLAVLLDDEDWFLVDSAIHFAADPIFDDVVQERFKTLHHRIAREAGCRCKDAPEPACHLD
;
A
#
# COMPACT_ATOMS: atom_id res chain seq x y z
N MET A 1 -17.42 -6.61 13.84
CA MET A 1 -16.55 -6.24 12.70
C MET A 1 -15.93 -7.52 12.20
N SER A 2 -16.03 -7.82 10.89
CA SER A 2 -15.41 -9.02 10.31
C SER A 2 -13.89 -8.98 10.50
N GLU A 3 -13.25 -10.11 10.77
CA GLU A 3 -11.79 -10.24 10.89
C GLU A 3 -11.07 -9.73 9.63
N HIS A 4 -11.69 -9.89 8.46
CA HIS A 4 -11.21 -9.41 7.17
C HIS A 4 -11.08 -7.89 7.12
N ILE A 5 -12.11 -7.19 7.58
CA ILE A 5 -12.16 -5.72 7.58
C ILE A 5 -11.15 -5.18 8.60
N ALA A 6 -11.05 -5.82 9.78
CA ALA A 6 -10.02 -5.47 10.76
C ALA A 6 -8.60 -5.61 10.19
N ARG A 7 -8.33 -6.70 9.45
CA ARG A 7 -7.07 -6.91 8.74
C ARG A 7 -6.82 -5.81 7.70
N TRP A 8 -7.81 -5.46 6.89
CA TRP A 8 -7.67 -4.41 5.88
C TRP A 8 -7.41 -3.03 6.48
N HIS A 9 -8.03 -2.69 7.61
CA HIS A 9 -7.69 -1.47 8.35
C HIS A 9 -6.22 -1.45 8.81
N VAL A 10 -5.69 -2.59 9.26
CA VAL A 10 -4.27 -2.71 9.65
C VAL A 10 -3.36 -2.58 8.43
N GLU A 11 -3.70 -3.23 7.32
CA GLU A 11 -2.97 -3.11 6.05
C GLU A 11 -2.95 -1.65 5.57
N HIS A 12 -4.09 -0.96 5.55
CA HIS A 12 -4.17 0.48 5.23
C HIS A 12 -3.30 1.33 6.15
N ALA A 13 -3.37 1.11 7.47
CA ALA A 13 -2.53 1.84 8.42
C ALA A 13 -1.04 1.65 8.13
N ASN A 14 -0.62 0.45 7.72
CA ASN A 14 0.75 0.16 7.31
C ASN A 14 1.11 0.82 5.98
N TYR A 15 0.19 0.86 5.02
CA TYR A 15 0.39 1.57 3.76
C TYR A 15 0.56 3.07 3.99
N TYR A 16 -0.25 3.71 4.84
CA TYR A 16 -0.05 5.11 5.21
C TYR A 16 1.35 5.38 5.78
N LYS A 17 1.89 4.52 6.66
CA LYS A 17 3.27 4.66 7.17
C LYS A 17 4.30 4.68 6.03
N LEU A 18 4.14 3.82 5.04
CA LEU A 18 5.03 3.74 3.86
C LEU A 18 4.89 4.98 2.96
N LEU A 19 3.65 5.45 2.74
CA LEU A 19 3.37 6.63 1.93
C LEU A 19 3.91 7.90 2.62
N ASP A 20 3.79 8.03 3.93
CA ASP A 20 4.35 9.13 4.71
C ASP A 20 5.88 9.15 4.64
N LEU A 21 6.51 7.97 4.74
CA LEU A 21 7.96 7.85 4.57
C LEU A 21 8.37 8.24 3.14
N LEU A 22 7.69 7.76 2.11
CA LEU A 22 7.95 8.12 0.71
C LEU A 22 7.81 9.64 0.48
N GLU A 23 6.78 10.26 1.05
CA GLU A 23 6.57 11.71 1.03
C GLU A 23 7.76 12.45 1.69
N SER A 24 8.19 12.01 2.86
CA SER A 24 9.34 12.63 3.55
C SER A 24 10.64 12.52 2.74
N LEU A 25 10.84 11.40 2.03
CA LEU A 25 12.02 11.15 1.19
C LEU A 25 12.01 12.07 -0.03
N ILE A 26 10.85 12.22 -0.71
CA ILE A 26 10.72 13.12 -1.85
C ILE A 26 10.81 14.61 -1.45
N GLU A 27 10.54 14.96 -0.19
CA GLU A 27 10.74 16.33 0.32
C GLU A 27 12.20 16.67 0.62
N THR A 28 13.09 15.68 0.78
CA THR A 28 14.54 15.91 0.97
C THR A 28 15.24 16.52 -0.26
N PHE A 29 14.84 16.16 -1.48
CA PHE A 29 14.09 17.13 -2.29
C PHE A 29 14.58 18.59 -2.28
N ILE A 30 13.96 19.32 -1.38
CA ILE A 30 13.99 20.77 -1.32
C ILE A 30 15.27 21.27 -0.63
N ARG A 31 15.98 20.38 0.09
CA ARG A 31 17.19 20.70 0.87
C ARG A 31 18.51 20.50 0.13
N SER A 32 18.48 20.32 -1.20
CA SER A 32 19.66 20.05 -2.04
C SER A 32 20.42 18.74 -1.71
N GLU A 33 19.78 17.82 -0.97
CA GLU A 33 20.31 16.48 -0.69
C GLU A 33 19.90 15.51 -1.80
N ARG A 34 20.77 14.53 -2.12
CA ARG A 34 20.39 13.39 -2.95
C ARG A 34 19.44 12.51 -2.12
N PRO A 35 18.25 12.19 -2.63
CA PRO A 35 17.28 11.37 -1.92
C PRO A 35 17.71 9.91 -1.96
N ASP A 36 17.22 9.14 -1.00
CA ASP A 36 17.47 7.70 -0.92
C ASP A 36 16.58 6.94 -1.93
N TYR A 37 17.04 6.90 -3.19
CA TYR A 37 16.32 6.26 -4.28
C TYR A 37 16.11 4.75 -4.06
N ASP A 38 17.02 4.10 -3.35
CA ASP A 38 16.92 2.67 -3.05
C ASP A 38 15.75 2.43 -2.09
N LEU A 39 15.67 3.22 -1.02
CA LEU A 39 14.56 3.15 -0.08
C LEU A 39 13.22 3.53 -0.71
N MET A 40 13.18 4.56 -1.55
CA MET A 40 11.98 4.90 -2.33
C MET A 40 11.56 3.74 -3.25
N SER A 41 12.53 3.09 -3.91
CA SER A 41 12.28 1.94 -4.78
C SER A 41 11.74 0.75 -4.00
N ASP A 42 12.23 0.50 -2.79
CA ASP A 42 11.72 -0.57 -1.93
C ASP A 42 10.27 -0.32 -1.47
N ILE A 43 9.91 0.94 -1.17
CA ILE A 43 8.52 1.29 -0.85
C ILE A 43 7.61 1.01 -2.04
N VAL A 44 7.94 1.54 -3.23
CA VAL A 44 7.10 1.34 -4.41
C VAL A 44 7.05 -0.14 -4.81
N TYR A 45 8.19 -0.85 -4.69
CA TYR A 45 8.24 -2.28 -4.93
C TYR A 45 7.33 -3.05 -3.97
N TYR A 46 7.35 -2.76 -2.67
CA TYR A 46 6.42 -3.35 -1.71
C TYR A 46 4.97 -3.12 -2.15
N MET A 47 4.61 -1.87 -2.49
CA MET A 47 3.24 -1.51 -2.87
C MET A 47 2.77 -2.25 -4.13
N THR A 48 3.66 -2.57 -5.07
CA THR A 48 3.33 -3.36 -6.27
C THR A 48 3.27 -4.87 -6.01
N GLN A 49 4.00 -5.37 -5.01
CA GLN A 49 4.14 -6.82 -4.80
C GLN A 49 3.17 -7.36 -3.75
N TYR A 50 2.73 -6.53 -2.81
CA TYR A 50 1.79 -6.96 -1.78
C TYR A 50 0.37 -6.39 -2.02
N PRO A 51 0.11 -5.06 -1.94
CA PRO A 51 -1.22 -4.51 -2.18
C PRO A 51 -1.84 -4.94 -3.52
N ASP A 52 -1.15 -4.68 -4.63
CA ASP A 52 -1.67 -4.94 -5.97
C ASP A 52 -1.92 -6.43 -6.28
N ARG A 53 -1.22 -7.33 -5.59
CA ARG A 53 -1.27 -8.77 -5.87
C ARG A 53 -2.13 -9.56 -4.89
N PHE A 54 -2.37 -9.02 -3.70
CA PHE A 54 -3.06 -9.74 -2.63
C PHE A 54 -4.15 -8.92 -1.95
N HIS A 55 -3.95 -7.63 -1.71
CA HIS A 55 -4.95 -6.79 -1.06
C HIS A 55 -6.08 -6.41 -2.03
N HIS A 56 -5.77 -5.62 -3.07
CA HIS A 56 -6.77 -5.13 -4.03
C HIS A 56 -7.57 -6.28 -4.68
N PRO A 57 -6.97 -7.41 -5.09
CA PRO A 57 -7.79 -8.44 -5.71
C PRO A 57 -8.66 -9.23 -4.69
N ARG A 58 -8.39 -9.19 -3.36
CA ARG A 58 -9.35 -9.67 -2.34
C ARG A 58 -10.51 -8.69 -2.20
N GLU A 59 -10.22 -7.40 -2.21
CA GLU A 59 -11.24 -6.35 -2.22
C GLU A 59 -12.14 -6.44 -3.44
N ASP A 60 -11.58 -6.62 -4.65
CA ASP A 60 -12.33 -6.83 -5.89
C ASP A 60 -13.34 -7.98 -5.80
N VAL A 61 -13.01 -9.02 -5.04
CA VAL A 61 -13.95 -10.13 -4.78
C VAL A 61 -15.05 -9.68 -3.85
N ALA A 62 -14.72 -9.05 -2.72
CA ALA A 62 -15.69 -8.54 -1.76
C ALA A 62 -16.60 -7.47 -2.35
N PHE A 63 -16.07 -6.57 -3.18
CA PHE A 63 -16.82 -5.49 -3.83
C PHE A 63 -17.83 -6.07 -4.81
N ARG A 64 -17.47 -7.11 -5.58
CA ARG A 64 -18.44 -7.82 -6.43
C ARG A 64 -19.56 -8.49 -5.63
N ARG A 65 -19.26 -9.03 -4.43
CA ARG A 65 -20.30 -9.56 -3.53
C ARG A 65 -21.20 -8.45 -3.00
N LEU A 66 -20.60 -7.34 -2.59
CA LEU A 66 -21.31 -6.15 -2.14
C LEU A 66 -22.27 -5.63 -3.21
N LEU A 67 -21.80 -5.50 -4.46
CA LEU A 67 -22.60 -5.02 -5.59
C LEU A 67 -23.86 -5.87 -5.83
N ALA A 68 -23.77 -7.18 -5.62
CA ALA A 68 -24.92 -8.08 -5.75
C ALA A 68 -25.98 -7.85 -4.65
N ARG A 69 -25.58 -7.35 -3.48
CA ARG A 69 -26.44 -7.10 -2.31
C ARG A 69 -26.91 -5.64 -2.21
N ASP A 70 -26.10 -4.70 -2.68
CA ASP A 70 -26.38 -3.27 -2.74
C ASP A 70 -26.04 -2.72 -4.14
N PRO A 71 -26.95 -2.86 -5.14
CA PRO A 71 -26.71 -2.33 -6.48
C PRO A 71 -26.55 -0.80 -6.54
N GLY A 72 -26.98 -0.07 -5.50
CA GLY A 72 -26.88 1.39 -5.44
C GLY A 72 -25.44 1.89 -5.32
N ILE A 73 -24.52 1.05 -4.85
CA ILE A 73 -23.11 1.39 -4.67
C ILE A 73 -22.27 1.22 -5.95
N ALA A 74 -22.88 0.78 -7.06
CA ALA A 74 -22.21 0.54 -8.33
C ALA A 74 -21.28 1.68 -8.79
N PRO A 75 -21.68 2.97 -8.74
CA PRO A 75 -20.79 4.05 -9.16
C PRO A 75 -19.50 4.14 -8.35
N VAL A 76 -19.55 3.82 -7.04
CA VAL A 76 -18.38 3.85 -6.17
C VAL A 76 -17.47 2.65 -6.46
N ILE A 77 -18.05 1.47 -6.67
CA ILE A 77 -17.27 0.26 -7.02
C ILE A 77 -16.58 0.43 -8.38
N ASP A 78 -17.27 0.98 -9.38
CA ASP A 78 -16.69 1.22 -10.70
C ASP A 78 -15.53 2.22 -10.63
N GLU A 79 -15.67 3.26 -9.79
CA GLU A 79 -14.62 4.23 -9.52
C GLU A 79 -13.42 3.58 -8.81
N LEU A 80 -13.63 2.77 -7.78
CA LEU A 80 -12.55 2.06 -7.09
C LEU A 80 -11.80 1.11 -8.03
N ALA A 81 -12.52 0.38 -8.89
CA ALA A 81 -11.89 -0.48 -9.89
C ALA A 81 -11.06 0.33 -10.93
N ASN A 82 -11.50 1.54 -11.28
CA ASN A 82 -10.68 2.46 -12.09
C ASN A 82 -9.43 2.92 -11.32
N GLN A 83 -9.58 3.21 -10.03
CA GLN A 83 -8.48 3.64 -9.17
C GLN A 83 -7.44 2.54 -8.98
N HIS A 84 -7.82 1.27 -8.74
CA HIS A 84 -6.88 0.15 -8.68
C HIS A 84 -6.00 0.09 -9.95
N ARG A 85 -6.61 0.21 -11.14
CA ARG A 85 -5.85 0.25 -12.40
C ARG A 85 -4.93 1.48 -12.49
N GLY A 86 -5.42 2.64 -12.07
CA GLY A 86 -4.64 3.88 -12.05
C GLY A 86 -3.45 3.82 -11.10
N ILE A 87 -3.64 3.22 -9.92
CA ILE A 87 -2.60 3.01 -8.90
C ILE A 87 -1.53 2.06 -9.45
N SER A 88 -1.91 0.91 -10.01
CA SER A 88 -0.95 -0.02 -10.60
C SER A 88 -0.15 0.66 -11.73
N ALA A 89 -0.81 1.34 -12.66
CA ALA A 89 -0.11 2.06 -13.74
C ALA A 89 0.84 3.16 -13.21
N SER A 90 0.40 3.92 -12.20
CA SER A 90 1.24 4.94 -11.56
C SER A 90 2.44 4.33 -10.83
N SER A 91 2.28 3.16 -10.21
CA SER A 91 3.36 2.46 -9.51
C SER A 91 4.41 1.88 -10.46
N GLU A 92 3.98 1.37 -11.62
CA GLU A 92 4.87 0.88 -12.68
C GLU A 92 5.71 2.03 -13.27
N ALA A 93 5.08 3.16 -13.59
CA ALA A 93 5.77 4.35 -14.08
C ALA A 93 6.78 4.87 -13.04
N LEU A 94 6.34 5.03 -11.78
CA LEU A 94 7.21 5.51 -10.71
C LEU A 94 8.39 4.56 -10.44
N SER A 95 8.17 3.25 -10.53
CA SER A 95 9.24 2.25 -10.41
C SER A 95 10.29 2.41 -11.51
N ALA A 96 9.86 2.64 -12.76
CA ALA A 96 10.76 2.87 -13.87
C ALA A 96 11.57 4.16 -13.70
N ASP A 97 10.92 5.23 -13.24
CA ASP A 97 11.57 6.52 -13.01
C ASP A 97 12.60 6.45 -11.87
N LEU A 98 12.25 5.81 -10.75
CA LEU A 98 13.17 5.61 -9.63
C LEU A 98 14.39 4.78 -10.04
N ARG A 99 14.18 3.73 -10.83
CA ARG A 99 15.28 2.93 -11.38
C ARG A 99 16.19 3.78 -12.29
N ALA A 100 15.61 4.55 -13.21
CA ALA A 100 16.39 5.42 -14.08
C ALA A 100 17.18 6.47 -13.30
N ALA A 101 16.59 7.05 -12.25
CA ALA A 101 17.26 8.00 -11.35
C ALA A 101 18.41 7.35 -10.57
N ALA A 102 18.23 6.12 -10.09
CA ALA A 102 19.28 5.36 -9.41
C ALA A 102 20.47 5.07 -10.33
N GLU A 103 20.18 4.72 -11.59
CA GLU A 103 21.17 4.46 -12.66
C GLU A 103 21.83 5.75 -13.21
N GLY A 104 21.43 6.93 -12.73
CA GLY A 104 22.06 8.22 -13.06
C GLY A 104 21.52 8.88 -14.32
N ALA A 105 20.33 8.49 -14.80
CA ALA A 105 19.67 9.15 -15.91
C ALA A 105 19.43 10.64 -15.62
N MET A 106 19.57 11.49 -16.65
CA MET A 106 19.22 12.91 -16.57
C MET A 106 17.70 13.08 -16.60
N MET A 107 17.07 12.86 -15.45
CA MET A 107 15.65 13.16 -15.25
C MET A 107 15.48 14.48 -14.50
N ALA A 108 14.48 15.27 -14.90
CA ALA A 108 14.15 16.48 -14.18
C ALA A 108 13.64 16.10 -12.78
N ARG A 109 14.30 16.62 -11.75
CA ARG A 109 13.93 16.47 -10.34
C ARG A 109 12.43 16.73 -10.10
N ALA A 110 11.90 17.74 -10.79
CA ALA A 110 10.49 18.12 -10.73
C ALA A 110 9.52 17.06 -11.30
N THR A 111 9.93 16.28 -12.29
CA THR A 111 9.12 15.20 -12.87
C THR A 111 8.92 14.11 -11.82
N LEU A 112 10.01 13.54 -11.30
CA LEU A 112 9.94 12.51 -10.25
C LEU A 112 9.17 12.99 -9.01
N GLN A 113 9.33 14.26 -8.61
CA GLN A 113 8.53 14.85 -7.53
C GLN A 113 7.04 14.88 -7.84
N SER A 114 6.66 15.20 -9.07
CA SER A 114 5.28 15.18 -9.51
C SER A 114 4.72 13.75 -9.52
N ASP A 115 5.49 12.78 -10.01
CA ASP A 115 5.05 11.39 -10.13
C ASP A 115 4.82 10.75 -8.76
N VAL A 116 5.74 10.98 -7.81
CA VAL A 116 5.56 10.57 -6.41
C VAL A 116 4.31 11.22 -5.81
N ARG A 117 4.12 12.54 -5.96
CA ARG A 117 2.95 13.24 -5.39
C ARG A 117 1.63 12.75 -5.98
N ASN A 118 1.59 12.48 -7.28
CA ASN A 118 0.42 11.94 -7.94
C ASN A 118 0.10 10.53 -7.40
N TYR A 119 1.11 9.67 -7.27
CA TYR A 119 0.97 8.34 -6.70
C TYR A 119 0.44 8.37 -5.26
N LEU A 120 1.03 9.19 -4.39
CA LEU A 120 0.61 9.39 -3.01
C LEU A 120 -0.85 9.86 -2.92
N ALA A 121 -1.23 10.84 -3.74
CA ALA A 121 -2.59 11.38 -3.75
C ALA A 121 -3.63 10.34 -4.19
N LEU A 122 -3.32 9.55 -5.23
CA LEU A 122 -4.20 8.50 -5.72
C LEU A 122 -4.46 7.44 -4.65
N LEU A 123 -3.40 6.89 -4.03
CA LEU A 123 -3.52 5.83 -3.02
C LEU A 123 -4.21 6.29 -1.74
N ARG A 124 -3.89 7.49 -1.25
CA ARG A 124 -4.54 8.03 -0.03
C ARG A 124 -6.02 8.28 -0.28
N TYR A 125 -6.38 8.88 -1.42
CA TYR A 125 -7.79 9.09 -1.77
C TYR A 125 -8.54 7.77 -1.94
N HIS A 126 -7.91 6.78 -2.55
CA HIS A 126 -8.46 5.45 -2.74
C HIS A 126 -8.82 4.77 -1.41
N MET A 127 -7.84 4.65 -0.51
CA MET A 127 -8.06 4.07 0.82
C MET A 127 -9.10 4.86 1.62
N ASP A 128 -9.10 6.20 1.56
CA ASP A 128 -10.11 7.04 2.22
C ASP A 128 -11.53 6.73 1.74
N VAL A 129 -11.72 6.42 0.45
CA VAL A 129 -13.03 6.05 -0.11
C VAL A 129 -13.45 4.67 0.37
N GLU A 130 -12.54 3.69 0.38
CA GLU A 130 -12.81 2.32 0.84
C GLU A 130 -13.20 2.30 2.32
N GLU A 131 -12.41 2.98 3.16
CA GLU A 131 -12.60 3.14 4.59
C GLU A 131 -13.96 3.79 4.92
N ARG A 132 -14.30 4.87 4.20
CA ARG A 132 -15.51 5.65 4.49
C ARG A 132 -16.77 5.01 3.90
N GLU A 133 -16.70 4.53 2.67
CA GLU A 133 -17.88 4.12 1.91
C GLU A 133 -18.05 2.60 1.82
N ILE A 134 -16.97 1.82 1.72
CA ILE A 134 -17.09 0.39 1.41
C ILE A 134 -17.08 -0.45 2.67
N PHE A 135 -16.06 -0.33 3.52
CA PHE A 135 -15.87 -1.20 4.68
C PHE A 135 -17.08 -1.23 5.64
N PRO A 136 -17.76 -0.10 5.94
CA PRO A 136 -18.97 -0.12 6.75
C PRO A 136 -20.10 -0.93 6.11
N ARG A 137 -20.25 -0.89 4.78
CA ARG A 137 -21.27 -1.64 4.05
C ARG A 137 -20.93 -3.12 3.99
N LEU A 138 -19.65 -3.46 3.77
CA LEU A 138 -19.19 -4.84 3.83
C LEU A 138 -19.49 -5.49 5.18
N ALA A 139 -19.24 -4.76 6.28
CA ALA A 139 -19.47 -5.25 7.63
C ALA A 139 -20.95 -5.55 7.93
N VAL A 140 -21.87 -4.92 7.21
CA VAL A 140 -23.32 -5.07 7.40
C VAL A 140 -23.91 -6.12 6.46
N LEU A 141 -23.43 -6.20 5.22
CA LEU A 141 -24.11 -6.91 4.14
C LEU A 141 -23.50 -8.26 3.76
N LEU A 142 -22.18 -8.45 3.93
CA LEU A 142 -21.55 -9.73 3.62
C LEU A 142 -21.76 -10.72 4.76
N ASP A 143 -22.06 -11.95 4.39
CA ASP A 143 -22.16 -13.08 5.32
C ASP A 143 -20.94 -14.02 5.20
N ASP A 144 -20.94 -15.09 5.99
CA ASP A 144 -19.83 -16.04 6.05
C ASP A 144 -19.54 -16.72 4.71
N GLU A 145 -20.56 -16.92 3.85
CA GLU A 145 -20.37 -17.51 2.52
C GLU A 145 -19.63 -16.55 1.60
N ASP A 146 -19.95 -15.25 1.64
CA ASP A 146 -19.21 -14.25 0.88
C ASP A 146 -17.75 -14.16 1.33
N TRP A 147 -17.50 -14.15 2.65
CA TRP A 147 -16.13 -14.09 3.18
C TRP A 147 -15.32 -15.34 2.84
N PHE A 148 -15.93 -16.53 2.88
CA PHE A 148 -15.28 -17.76 2.42
C PHE A 148 -14.82 -17.66 0.95
N LEU A 149 -15.62 -17.00 0.10
CA LEU A 149 -15.27 -16.79 -1.30
C LEU A 149 -14.14 -15.78 -1.48
N VAL A 150 -14.06 -14.76 -0.62
CA VAL A 150 -12.94 -13.80 -0.59
C VAL A 150 -11.64 -14.51 -0.22
N ASP A 151 -11.64 -15.30 0.84
CA ASP A 151 -10.45 -16.06 1.28
C ASP A 151 -10.01 -17.11 0.25
N SER A 152 -10.97 -17.71 -0.46
CA SER A 152 -10.68 -18.73 -1.47
C SER A 152 -10.18 -18.15 -2.80
N ALA A 153 -10.36 -16.85 -3.04
CA ALA A 153 -10.02 -16.25 -4.33
C ALA A 153 -8.51 -16.06 -4.53
N ILE A 154 -7.77 -15.82 -3.45
CA ILE A 154 -6.34 -15.54 -3.50
C ILE A 154 -5.62 -16.29 -2.40
N HIS A 155 -4.58 -17.03 -2.77
CA HIS A 155 -3.74 -17.72 -1.80
C HIS A 155 -3.16 -16.74 -0.78
N PHE A 156 -3.20 -17.13 0.49
CA PHE A 156 -2.54 -16.39 1.55
C PHE A 156 -1.04 -16.24 1.23
N ALA A 157 -0.54 -15.04 1.40
CA ALA A 157 0.87 -14.71 1.39
C ALA A 157 1.13 -13.85 2.62
N ALA A 158 2.21 -14.14 3.33
CA ALA A 158 2.65 -13.33 4.45
C ALA A 158 3.08 -11.94 3.96
N ASP A 159 2.76 -10.92 4.75
CA ASP A 159 3.22 -9.57 4.51
C ASP A 159 4.76 -9.54 4.59
N PRO A 160 5.46 -9.05 3.57
CA PRO A 160 6.92 -9.12 3.53
C PRO A 160 7.64 -8.15 4.49
N ILE A 161 6.93 -7.22 5.13
CA ILE A 161 7.45 -6.20 6.06
C ILE A 161 6.82 -6.30 7.45
N PHE A 162 5.51 -6.51 7.53
CA PHE A 162 4.74 -6.30 8.76
C PHE A 162 4.32 -7.58 9.49
N ASP A 163 4.53 -8.76 8.88
CA ASP A 163 4.40 -10.05 9.57
C ASP A 163 5.70 -10.42 10.31
N ASP A 164 5.68 -11.56 11.03
CA ASP A 164 6.76 -12.03 11.90
C ASP A 164 8.15 -12.12 11.23
N VAL A 165 8.17 -12.39 9.91
CA VAL A 165 9.40 -12.60 9.14
C VAL A 165 9.54 -11.53 8.07
N VAL A 166 10.30 -10.48 8.40
CA VAL A 166 10.70 -9.45 7.44
C VAL A 166 11.61 -10.07 6.38
N GLN A 167 11.23 -9.96 5.10
CA GLN A 167 12.07 -10.45 4.01
C GLN A 167 13.36 -9.64 3.89
N GLU A 168 14.46 -10.30 3.49
CA GLU A 168 15.81 -9.69 3.48
C GLU A 168 15.85 -8.33 2.78
N ARG A 169 15.18 -8.20 1.64
CA ARG A 169 15.12 -6.97 0.85
C ARG A 169 14.58 -5.79 1.66
N PHE A 170 13.60 -6.01 2.54
CA PHE A 170 12.90 -4.95 3.23
C PHE A 170 13.42 -4.64 4.63
N LYS A 171 14.51 -5.28 5.09
CA LYS A 171 15.05 -5.04 6.43
C LYS A 171 15.43 -3.58 6.68
N THR A 172 16.07 -2.93 5.70
CA THR A 172 16.42 -1.50 5.78
C THR A 172 15.17 -0.63 5.90
N LEU A 173 14.15 -0.90 5.09
CA LEU A 173 12.88 -0.20 5.10
C LEU A 173 12.14 -0.41 6.44
N HIS A 174 12.06 -1.64 6.93
CA HIS A 174 11.48 -1.98 8.22
C HIS A 174 12.14 -1.21 9.38
N HIS A 175 13.48 -1.18 9.44
CA HIS A 175 14.21 -0.39 10.45
C HIS A 175 13.91 1.11 10.34
N ARG A 176 13.76 1.63 9.11
CA ARG A 176 13.43 3.04 8.90
C ARG A 176 12.05 3.39 9.45
N ILE A 177 11.04 2.58 9.13
CA ILE A 177 9.67 2.73 9.62
C ILE A 177 9.64 2.69 11.15
N ALA A 178 10.30 1.68 11.74
CA ALA A 178 10.38 1.56 13.19
C ALA A 178 10.97 2.80 13.86
N ARG A 179 12.04 3.37 13.30
CA ARG A 179 12.66 4.58 13.84
C ARG A 179 11.73 5.80 13.76
N GLU A 180 10.96 5.95 12.69
CA GLU A 180 10.02 7.06 12.52
C GLU A 180 8.78 6.92 13.42
N ALA A 181 8.35 5.68 13.68
CA ALA A 181 7.33 5.36 14.69
C ALA A 181 7.81 5.56 16.13
N GLY A 182 9.10 5.85 16.35
CA GLY A 182 9.68 5.96 17.70
C GLY A 182 9.96 4.61 18.38
N CYS A 183 9.80 3.50 17.65
CA CYS A 183 10.17 2.16 18.11
C CYS A 183 11.70 2.05 18.20
N ARG A 184 12.21 1.69 19.38
CA ARG A 184 13.65 1.50 19.62
C ARG A 184 14.09 0.10 19.20
N CYS A 185 13.87 -0.28 17.95
CA CYS A 185 14.44 -1.52 17.43
C CYS A 185 15.96 -1.31 17.31
N LYS A 186 16.74 -1.92 18.20
CA LYS A 186 18.21 -1.85 18.18
C LYS A 186 18.73 -2.71 17.02
N ASP A 187 19.70 -2.19 16.28
CA ASP A 187 20.37 -2.85 15.16
C ASP A 187 20.99 -4.22 15.57
N ALA A 188 20.30 -5.34 15.35
CA ALA A 188 20.83 -6.72 15.19
C ALA A 188 19.68 -7.75 15.06
N PRO A 189 19.92 -8.95 14.47
CA PRO A 189 18.85 -9.82 13.98
C PRO A 189 18.26 -10.70 15.09
N GLU A 190 17.16 -10.25 15.69
CA GLU A 190 16.24 -11.08 16.49
C GLU A 190 14.78 -10.71 16.14
N PRO A 191 13.83 -11.67 16.24
CA PRO A 191 12.59 -11.65 15.47
C PRO A 191 11.60 -10.61 15.98
N ALA A 192 10.87 -10.02 15.03
CA ALA A 192 9.67 -9.21 15.18
C ALA A 192 9.73 -8.10 16.24
N CYS A 193 10.20 -6.94 15.82
CA CYS A 193 9.84 -5.69 16.48
C CYS A 193 8.38 -5.41 16.08
N HIS A 194 7.41 -5.84 16.90
CA HIS A 194 6.00 -5.54 16.65
C HIS A 194 5.80 -4.01 16.73
N LEU A 195 5.25 -3.44 15.65
CA LEU A 195 4.82 -2.05 15.61
C LEU A 195 3.46 -1.98 16.32
N ASP A 196 3.47 -1.67 17.61
CA ASP A 196 2.27 -1.36 18.41
C ASP A 196 1.58 -0.07 17.92
#